data_AF-A0A956ZRG7-F1
#
_entry.id   AF-A0A956ZRG7-F1
#
_cell.length_a   1.000
_cell.length_b   1.000
_cell.length_c   1.000
_cell.angle_alpha   90.00
_cell.angle_beta   90.00
_cell.angle_gamma   90.00
#
_symmetry.space_group_name_H-M   'P 1'
#
loop_
_entity.id
_entity.type
_entity.pdbx_description
1 polymer ?
#
loop_
_entity_poly.entity_id
_entity_poly.type
_entity_poly.pdbx_seq_one_letter_code
_entity_poly.pdbx_strand_id
1 'polypeptide(L)'
;MSEEYLLPASDRERFTKLVKRLPNYMALSKQILVDPDVPVASKALLGAGGVYAVSPIDLIPGIIPVAGQLDDAWVLLMSIRQSLRSMPTALAESHLERAGMTWQEIDNDIALVISLAKRIGRLVITTGVQIGRAGKATYAFARDRIRGFTR
;
A
#
# COMPACT_ATOMS: atom_id res chain seq x y z
N MET A 1 7.37 2.11 25.94
CA MET A 1 7.47 2.12 24.46
C MET A 1 6.20 2.77 23.94
N SER A 2 6.29 4.05 23.59
CA SER A 2 5.15 4.94 23.35
C SER A 2 4.50 4.71 21.99
N GLU A 3 3.16 4.74 21.93
CA GLU A 3 2.30 4.62 20.74
C GLU A 3 2.68 5.54 19.57
N GLU A 4 3.46 6.59 19.83
CA GLU A 4 3.95 7.57 18.86
C GLU A 4 4.85 6.99 17.75
N TYR A 5 5.45 5.81 17.97
CA TYR A 5 6.29 5.17 16.96
C TYR A 5 5.49 4.45 15.86
N LEU A 6 4.24 4.08 16.12
CA LEU A 6 3.43 3.29 15.18
C LEU A 6 2.88 4.14 14.03
N LEU A 7 2.50 5.39 14.29
CA LEU A 7 2.03 6.35 13.28
C LEU A 7 2.28 7.79 13.77
N PRO A 8 3.25 8.54 13.21
CA PRO A 8 3.48 9.92 13.60
C PRO A 8 2.23 10.76 13.35
N ALA A 9 2.06 11.85 14.11
CA ALA A 9 0.90 12.73 14.01
C ALA A 9 0.62 13.20 12.57
N SER A 10 1.67 13.45 11.78
CA SER A 10 1.57 13.83 10.37
C SER A 10 0.98 12.72 9.48
N ASP A 11 1.35 11.46 9.69
CA ASP A 11 0.82 10.33 8.90
C ASP A 11 -0.63 10.01 9.30
N ARG A 12 -1.03 10.23 10.57
CA ARG A 12 -2.43 10.10 11.01
C ARG A 12 -3.36 11.12 10.36
N GLU A 13 -2.92 12.37 10.25
CA GLU A 13 -3.68 13.41 9.56
C GLU A 13 -3.82 13.10 8.07
N ARG A 14 -2.73 12.67 7.42
CA ARG A 14 -2.74 12.26 6.01
C ARG A 14 -3.65 11.06 5.78
N PHE A 15 -3.63 10.07 6.66
CA PHE A 15 -4.53 8.92 6.58
C PHE A 15 -6.00 9.35 6.72
N THR A 16 -6.30 10.23 7.68
CA THR A 16 -7.65 10.79 7.83
C THR A 16 -8.10 11.52 6.56
N LYS A 17 -7.21 12.26 5.90
CA LYS A 17 -7.48 12.93 4.61
C LYS A 17 -7.76 11.90 3.51
N LEU A 18 -6.93 10.86 3.38
CA LEU A 18 -7.16 9.77 2.42
C LEU A 18 -8.53 9.09 2.64
N VAL A 19 -8.86 8.73 3.88
CA VAL A 19 -10.16 8.11 4.20
C VAL A 19 -11.33 9.02 3.81
N LYS A 20 -11.23 10.33 4.09
CA LYS A 20 -12.25 11.31 3.68
C LYS A 20 -12.37 11.47 2.17
N ARG A 21 -11.33 11.16 1.39
CA ARG A 21 -11.33 11.20 -0.08
C ARG A 21 -11.80 9.91 -0.74
N LEU A 22 -12.03 8.83 0.01
CA LEU A 22 -12.51 7.57 -0.58
C LEU A 22 -13.77 7.76 -1.45
N PRO A 23 -14.79 8.55 -1.04
CA PRO A 23 -15.94 8.83 -1.91
C PRO A 23 -15.55 9.52 -3.22
N ASN A 24 -14.57 10.43 -3.19
CA ASN A 24 -14.05 11.13 -4.36
C ASN A 24 -13.32 10.18 -5.32
N TYR A 25 -12.51 9.24 -4.79
CA TYR A 25 -11.89 8.18 -5.60
C TYR A 25 -12.91 7.26 -6.25
N MET A 26 -13.98 6.89 -5.52
CA MET A 26 -15.07 6.09 -6.06
C MET A 26 -15.82 6.85 -7.17
N ALA A 27 -16.12 8.13 -6.94
CA ALA A 27 -16.76 8.99 -7.92
C ALA A 27 -15.89 9.14 -9.17
N LEU A 28 -14.60 9.43 -9.01
CA LEU A 28 -13.65 9.54 -10.11
C LEU A 28 -13.58 8.25 -10.93
N SER A 29 -13.42 7.12 -10.25
CA SER A 29 -13.31 5.82 -10.92
C SER A 29 -14.57 5.50 -11.71
N LYS A 30 -15.75 5.75 -11.12
CA LYS A 30 -17.03 5.60 -11.81
C LYS A 30 -17.11 6.51 -13.04
N GLN A 31 -16.78 7.79 -12.90
CA GLN A 31 -16.80 8.75 -14.01
C GLN A 31 -15.93 8.26 -15.17
N ILE A 32 -14.68 7.85 -14.91
CA ILE A 32 -13.75 7.35 -15.93
C ILE A 32 -14.29 6.11 -16.65
N LEU A 33 -14.88 5.16 -15.91
CA LEU A 33 -15.37 3.91 -16.49
C LEU A 33 -16.58 4.12 -17.41
N VAL A 34 -17.50 5.01 -17.04
CA VAL A 34 -18.75 5.23 -17.80
C VAL A 34 -18.62 6.25 -18.93
N ASP A 35 -17.59 7.09 -18.91
CA ASP A 35 -17.42 8.18 -19.87
C ASP A 35 -16.97 7.63 -21.25
N PRO A 36 -17.75 7.82 -22.34
CA PRO A 36 -17.43 7.27 -23.65
C PRO A 36 -16.18 7.90 -24.29
N ASP A 37 -15.79 9.10 -23.87
CA ASP A 37 -14.63 9.81 -24.43
C ASP A 37 -13.30 9.31 -23.83
N VAL A 38 -13.36 8.52 -22.76
CA VAL A 38 -12.18 7.91 -22.15
C VAL A 38 -11.70 6.71 -22.97
N PRO A 39 -10.41 6.68 -23.37
CA PRO A 39 -9.83 5.55 -24.10
C PRO A 39 -10.00 4.22 -23.36
N VAL A 40 -10.31 3.15 -24.11
CA VAL A 40 -10.48 1.79 -23.56
C VAL A 40 -9.24 1.35 -22.77
N ALA A 41 -8.04 1.70 -23.22
CA ALA A 41 -6.80 1.40 -22.50
C ALA A 41 -6.76 2.03 -21.10
N SER A 42 -7.22 3.27 -20.95
CA SER A 42 -7.31 3.94 -19.64
C SER A 42 -8.30 3.23 -18.73
N LYS A 43 -9.48 2.88 -19.26
CA LYS A 43 -10.48 2.09 -18.52
C LYS A 43 -9.95 0.73 -18.12
N ALA A 44 -9.19 0.07 -18.99
CA ALA A 44 -8.59 -1.23 -18.72
C ALA A 44 -7.55 -1.15 -17.59
N LEU A 45 -6.73 -0.10 -17.55
CA LEU A 45 -5.79 0.15 -16.45
C LEU A 45 -6.52 0.28 -15.11
N LEU A 46 -7.55 1.14 -15.07
CA LEU A 46 -8.36 1.34 -13.87
C LEU A 46 -9.11 0.07 -13.47
N GLY A 47 -9.71 -0.62 -14.44
CA GLY A 47 -10.42 -1.88 -14.23
C GLY A 47 -9.51 -2.98 -13.70
N ALA A 48 -8.30 -3.12 -14.23
CA ALA A 48 -7.31 -4.08 -13.76
C ALA A 48 -6.91 -3.81 -12.29
N GLY A 49 -6.63 -2.55 -11.95
CA GLY A 49 -6.34 -2.17 -10.56
C GLY A 49 -7.53 -2.36 -9.62
N GLY A 50 -8.75 -2.08 -10.08
CA GLY A 50 -9.98 -2.33 -9.32
C GLY A 50 -10.25 -3.82 -9.09
N VAL A 51 -10.09 -4.64 -10.13
CA VAL A 51 -10.19 -6.10 -10.01
C VAL A 51 -9.14 -6.63 -9.04
N TYR A 52 -7.90 -6.14 -9.12
CA TYR A 52 -6.85 -6.52 -8.17
C TYR A 52 -7.25 -6.20 -6.73
N ALA A 53 -7.68 -4.97 -6.45
CA ALA A 53 -8.03 -4.52 -5.10
C ALA A 53 -9.28 -5.21 -4.50
N VAL A 54 -10.16 -5.75 -5.34
CA VAL A 54 -11.36 -6.50 -4.91
C VAL A 54 -11.16 -8.02 -5.05
N SER A 55 -10.02 -8.45 -5.60
CA SER A 55 -9.72 -9.85 -5.86
C SER A 55 -9.57 -10.59 -4.54
N PRO A 56 -10.26 -11.73 -4.34
CA PRO A 56 -10.06 -12.60 -3.18
C PRO A 56 -8.72 -13.37 -3.21
N ILE A 57 -7.85 -13.08 -4.20
CA ILE A 57 -6.57 -13.75 -4.39
C ILE A 57 -5.47 -12.90 -3.72
N ASP A 58 -5.28 -13.11 -2.42
CA ASP A 58 -4.09 -12.63 -1.71
C ASP A 58 -2.84 -13.28 -2.33
N LEU A 59 -2.08 -12.52 -3.12
CA LEU A 59 -0.83 -12.96 -3.77
C LEU A 59 0.31 -13.28 -2.78
N ILE A 60 0.07 -13.10 -1.47
CA ILE A 60 1.01 -13.45 -0.40
C ILE A 60 0.27 -14.24 0.70
N PRO A 61 0.04 -15.55 0.52
CA PRO A 61 -0.35 -16.41 1.62
C PRO A 61 0.88 -16.59 2.54
N GLY A 62 0.84 -15.96 3.72
CA GLY A 62 1.67 -16.30 4.86
C GLY A 62 2.89 -15.39 5.13
N ILE A 63 3.02 -14.98 6.40
CA ILE A 63 4.16 -14.36 7.12
C ILE A 63 3.98 -12.87 7.50
N ILE A 64 3.30 -12.00 6.74
CA ILE A 64 3.03 -10.60 7.16
C ILE A 64 1.55 -10.22 6.92
N PRO A 65 0.64 -10.48 7.88
CA PRO A 65 -0.80 -10.25 7.73
C PRO A 65 -1.22 -8.80 7.40
N VAL A 66 -0.35 -7.80 7.62
CA VAL A 66 -0.64 -6.37 7.43
C VAL A 66 -0.09 -5.83 6.09
N ALA A 67 0.79 -6.58 5.41
CA ALA A 67 1.41 -6.09 4.17
C ALA A 67 0.48 -6.18 2.95
N GLY A 68 -0.43 -7.15 2.90
CA GLY A 68 -1.34 -7.35 1.76
C GLY A 68 -2.23 -6.14 1.48
N GLN A 69 -2.83 -5.56 2.54
CA GLN A 69 -3.79 -4.46 2.39
C GLN A 69 -3.18 -3.14 1.87
N LEU A 70 -1.88 -2.90 2.12
CA LEU A 70 -1.21 -1.71 1.60
C LEU A 70 -0.80 -1.87 0.13
N ASP A 71 -0.57 -3.10 -0.32
CA ASP A 71 -0.30 -3.38 -1.73
C ASP A 71 -1.53 -3.08 -2.58
N ASP A 72 -2.71 -3.54 -2.16
CA ASP A 72 -3.97 -3.28 -2.87
C ASP A 72 -4.27 -1.79 -3.00
N ALA A 73 -4.09 -1.03 -1.91
CA ALA A 73 -4.27 0.42 -1.92
C ALA A 73 -3.27 1.11 -2.85
N TRP A 74 -2.01 0.64 -2.88
CA TRP A 74 -0.98 1.17 -3.77
C TRP A 74 -1.33 0.88 -5.24
N VAL A 75 -1.70 -0.36 -5.57
CA VAL A 75 -2.10 -0.77 -6.91
C VAL A 75 -3.31 0.01 -7.38
N LEU A 76 -4.33 0.18 -6.53
CA LEU A 76 -5.53 0.94 -6.87
C LEU A 76 -5.20 2.41 -7.15
N LEU A 77 -4.48 3.10 -6.26
CA LEU A 77 -4.10 4.49 -6.46
C LEU A 77 -3.20 4.67 -7.70
N MET A 78 -2.30 3.73 -7.96
CA MET A 78 -1.46 3.75 -9.17
C MET A 78 -2.28 3.52 -10.44
N SER A 79 -3.25 2.62 -10.41
CA SER A 79 -4.13 2.36 -11.55
C SER A 79 -4.96 3.59 -11.92
N ILE A 80 -5.52 4.29 -10.92
CA ILE A 80 -6.23 5.56 -11.09
C ILE A 80 -5.31 6.61 -11.71
N ARG A 81 -4.12 6.80 -11.12
CA ARG A 81 -3.12 7.76 -11.62
C ARG A 81 -2.71 7.46 -13.06
N GLN A 82 -2.45 6.19 -13.38
CA GLN A 82 -1.98 5.78 -14.70
C GLN A 82 -3.09 5.86 -15.74
N SER A 83 -4.33 5.55 -15.38
CA SER A 83 -5.52 5.76 -16.21
C SER A 83 -5.70 7.23 -16.57
N LEU A 84 -5.57 8.14 -15.59
CA LEU A 84 -5.61 9.58 -15.85
C LEU A 84 -4.45 10.05 -16.73
N ARG A 85 -3.25 9.49 -16.57
CA ARG A 85 -2.09 9.85 -17.40
C ARG A 85 -2.14 9.29 -18.82
N SER A 86 -2.94 8.26 -19.09
CA SER A 86 -3.07 7.64 -20.41
C SER A 86 -4.17 8.27 -21.28
N MET A 87 -4.93 9.23 -20.76
CA MET A 87 -5.94 9.99 -21.51
C MET A 87 -5.46 11.43 -21.78
N PRO A 88 -6.11 12.19 -22.70
CA PRO A 88 -5.76 13.59 -22.94
C PRO A 88 -5.81 14.42 -21.65
N THR A 89 -4.82 15.30 -21.44
CA THR A 89 -4.67 16.08 -20.19
C THR A 89 -5.94 16.83 -19.79
N ALA A 90 -6.58 17.51 -20.75
CA ALA A 90 -7.82 18.26 -20.49
C ALA A 90 -8.97 17.36 -20.01
N LEU A 91 -9.06 16.13 -20.54
CA LEU A 91 -10.07 15.16 -20.11
C LEU A 91 -9.78 14.67 -18.68
N ALA A 92 -8.52 14.34 -18.38
CA ALA A 92 -8.10 13.95 -17.04
C ALA A 92 -8.36 15.04 -16.00
N GLU A 93 -8.04 16.30 -16.33
CA GLU A 93 -8.30 17.46 -15.47
C GLU A 93 -9.79 17.68 -15.23
N SER A 94 -10.63 17.54 -16.27
CA SER A 94 -12.08 17.63 -16.13
C SER A 94 -12.65 16.55 -15.19
N HIS A 95 -12.16 15.31 -15.27
CA HIS A 95 -12.56 14.25 -14.35
C HIS A 95 -12.11 14.52 -12.90
N LEU A 96 -10.88 15.01 -12.72
CA LEU A 96 -10.37 15.39 -11.40
C LEU A 96 -11.19 16.51 -10.77
N GLU A 97 -11.49 17.57 -11.53
CA GLU A 97 -12.32 18.69 -11.08
C GLU A 97 -13.73 18.23 -10.71
N ARG A 98 -14.40 17.44 -11.56
CA ARG A 98 -15.73 16.87 -11.28
C ARG A 98 -15.75 15.97 -10.04
N ALA A 99 -14.65 15.28 -9.75
CA ALA A 99 -14.49 14.47 -8.56
C ALA A 99 -14.04 15.27 -7.33
N GLY A 100 -13.76 16.56 -7.47
CA GLY A 100 -13.22 17.41 -6.40
C GLY A 100 -11.84 16.93 -5.91
N MET A 101 -10.99 16.47 -6.84
CA MET A 101 -9.64 15.99 -6.55
C MET A 101 -8.59 16.70 -7.38
N THR A 102 -7.35 16.62 -6.92
CA THR A 102 -6.18 17.15 -7.64
C THR A 102 -5.10 16.08 -7.80
N TRP A 103 -4.22 16.27 -8.79
CA TRP A 103 -3.03 15.42 -8.97
C TRP A 103 -2.17 15.32 -7.70
N GLN A 104 -2.01 16.45 -7.00
CA GLN A 104 -1.21 16.52 -5.79
C GLN A 104 -1.80 15.66 -4.66
N GLU A 105 -3.13 15.55 -4.56
CA GLU A 105 -3.77 14.69 -3.57
C GLU A 105 -3.52 13.21 -3.86
N ILE A 106 -3.61 12.81 -5.13
CA ILE A 106 -3.29 11.43 -5.56
C ILE A 106 -1.82 11.11 -5.23
N ASP A 107 -0.89 12.00 -5.58
CA ASP A 107 0.53 11.78 -5.32
C ASP A 107 0.84 11.73 -3.81
N ASN A 108 0.18 12.58 -3.00
CA ASN A 108 0.33 12.59 -1.54
C ASN A 108 -0.18 11.31 -0.89
N ASP A 109 -1.29 10.77 -1.40
CA ASP A 109 -1.94 9.58 -0.88
C ASP A 109 -1.14 8.32 -1.26
N ILE A 110 -0.59 8.27 -2.48
CA ILE A 110 0.41 7.26 -2.88
C ILE A 110 1.63 7.31 -1.95
N ALA A 111 2.18 8.50 -1.71
CA ALA A 111 3.36 8.67 -0.86
C ALA A 111 3.08 8.24 0.59
N LEU A 112 1.83 8.37 1.06
CA LEU A 112 1.41 7.87 2.37
C LEU A 112 1.43 6.34 2.38
N VAL A 113 0.82 5.68 1.40
CA VAL A 113 0.80 4.21 1.33
C VAL A 113 2.24 3.66 1.32
N ILE A 114 3.13 4.26 0.53
CA ILE A 114 4.55 3.87 0.50
C ILE A 114 5.25 4.10 1.84
N SER A 115 4.96 5.21 2.53
CA SER A 115 5.59 5.49 3.83
C SER A 115 5.15 4.47 4.89
N LEU A 116 3.86 4.11 4.90
CA LEU A 116 3.30 3.08 5.80
C LEU A 116 3.91 1.71 5.50
N ALA A 117 3.99 1.32 4.22
CA ALA A 117 4.59 0.04 3.81
C ALA A 117 6.05 -0.05 4.25
N LYS A 118 6.85 1.00 4.05
CA LYS A 118 8.25 1.08 4.51
C LYS A 118 8.40 1.01 6.03
N ARG A 119 7.43 1.48 6.80
CA ARG A 119 7.44 1.39 8.27
C ARG A 119 7.17 -0.03 8.74
N ILE A 120 6.11 -0.64 8.22
CA ILE A 120 5.77 -2.03 8.54
C ILE A 120 6.92 -2.95 8.14
N GLY A 121 7.47 -2.78 6.93
CA GLY A 121 8.64 -3.55 6.47
C GLY A 121 9.84 -3.41 7.41
N ARG A 122 10.17 -2.19 7.86
CA ARG A 122 11.26 -1.97 8.84
C ARG A 122 11.00 -2.65 10.17
N LEU A 123 9.77 -2.59 10.69
CA LEU A 123 9.40 -3.25 11.94
C LEU A 123 9.56 -4.76 11.82
N VAL A 124 9.00 -5.36 10.77
CA VAL A 124 9.08 -6.81 10.51
C VAL A 124 10.53 -7.27 10.37
N ILE A 125 11.34 -6.57 9.57
CA ILE A 125 12.76 -6.92 9.37
C ILE A 125 13.52 -6.81 10.69
N THR A 126 13.33 -5.74 11.47
CA THR A 126 14.08 -5.51 12.71
C THR A 126 13.74 -6.57 13.75
N THR A 127 12.45 -6.84 13.97
CA THR A 127 12.01 -7.87 14.91
C THR A 127 12.45 -9.26 14.45
N GLY A 128 12.32 -9.59 13.16
CA GLY A 128 12.77 -10.87 12.61
C GLY A 128 14.28 -11.09 12.77
N VAL A 129 15.09 -10.06 12.53
CA VAL A 129 16.56 -10.12 12.71
C VAL A 129 16.94 -10.33 14.18
N GLN A 130 16.25 -9.68 15.13
CA GLN A 130 16.50 -9.85 16.56
C GLN A 130 16.17 -11.28 17.03
N ILE A 131 15.03 -11.82 16.62
CA ILE A 131 14.62 -13.20 16.93
C ILE A 131 15.63 -14.20 16.34
N GLY A 132 16.03 -14.03 15.08
CA GLY A 132 17.02 -14.90 14.43
C GLY A 132 18.39 -14.87 15.12
N ARG A 133 18.83 -13.70 15.59
CA ARG A 133 20.08 -13.57 16.36
C ARG A 133 20.01 -14.25 17.72
N ALA A 134 18.91 -14.06 18.47
CA ALA A 134 18.69 -14.73 19.74
C ALA A 134 18.64 -16.26 19.57
N GLY A 135 17.92 -16.76 18.57
CA GLY A 135 17.86 -18.19 18.25
C GLY A 135 19.24 -18.78 17.91
N LYS A 136 20.08 -18.07 17.14
CA LYS A 136 21.46 -18.50 16.88
C LYS A 136 22.32 -18.56 18.15
N ALA A 137 22.16 -17.60 19.07
CA ALA A 137 22.89 -17.60 20.33
C ALA A 137 22.47 -18.76 21.24
N THR A 138 21.16 -19.02 21.38
CA THR A 138 20.64 -20.16 22.14
C THR A 138 21.09 -21.50 21.53
N TYR A 139 21.07 -21.61 20.21
CA TYR A 139 21.57 -22.80 19.50
C TYR A 139 23.06 -23.02 19.72
N ALA A 140 23.88 -21.97 19.63
CA ALA A 140 25.31 -22.06 19.89
C ALA A 140 25.60 -22.54 21.33
N PHE A 141 24.85 -22.02 22.32
CA PHE A 141 24.95 -22.44 23.72
C PHE A 141 24.56 -23.92 23.92
N ALA A 142 23.45 -24.35 23.33
CA ALA A 142 23.00 -25.75 23.41
C ALA A 142 24.01 -26.72 22.75
N ARG A 143 24.54 -26.35 21.59
CA ARG A 143 25.55 -27.15 20.86
C ARG A 143 26.83 -27.34 21.68
N ASP A 144 27.33 -26.29 22.31
CA ASP A 144 28.56 -26.35 23.10
C ASP A 144 28.37 -27.17 24.39
N ARG A 145 27.16 -27.15 24.97
CA ARG A 145 26.79 -27.99 26.13
C ARG A 145 26.75 -29.48 25.79
N ILE A 146 26.21 -29.86 24.63
CA ILE A 146 26.12 -31.27 24.18
C ILE A 146 27.51 -31.84 23.88
N ARG A 147 28.42 -31.06 23.29
CA ARG A 147 29.79 -31.50 23.00
C ARG A 147 30.63 -31.80 24.25
N GLY A 148 30.32 -31.16 25.38
CA GLY A 148 30.98 -31.39 26.66
C GLY A 148 30.62 -32.71 27.34
N PHE A 149 29.57 -33.41 26.89
CA PHE A 149 29.10 -34.67 27.47
C PHE A 149 29.67 -35.93 26.80
N THR A 150 30.33 -35.77 25.65
CA THR A 150 30.93 -36.86 24.84
C THR A 150 32.44 -36.99 25.01
N ARG A 151 33.00 -36.50 26.12
CA ARG A 151 34.41 -36.70 26.52
C ARG A 151 34.49 -37.34 27.90
#